data_AF-A0A4Q1AKC3-F1
#
_entry.id   AF-A0A4Q1AKC3-F1
#
_cell.length_a   1.000
_cell.length_b   1.000
_cell.length_c   1.000
_cell.angle_alpha   90.00
_cell.angle_beta   90.00
_cell.angle_gamma   90.00
#
_symmetry.space_group_name_H-M   'P 1'
#
loop_
_entity.id
_entity.type
_entity.pdbx_description
1 polymer ?
#
loop_
_entity_poly.entity_id
_entity_poly.type
_entity_poly.pdbx_seq_one_letter_code
_entity_poly.pdbx_strand_id
1 'polypeptide(L)'
;MPIKFTSHVEQDEKENWYIQLTDPIGHKSATCKSLDEYKIKLEEFSSDYGFDIEVVWSKSKDLSLKNIEDLNEKMALLQEEYETEIAELNR
;
A
#
# COMPACT_ATOMS: atom_id res chain seq x y z
N MET A 1 -5.89 13.44 14.57
CA MET A 1 -6.43 13.22 13.21
C MET A 1 -5.40 12.37 12.51
N PRO A 2 -5.75 11.17 12.06
CA PRO A 2 -4.77 10.27 11.46
C PRO A 2 -4.23 10.91 10.18
N ILE A 3 -2.94 10.71 9.93
CA ILE A 3 -2.28 11.21 8.73
C ILE A 3 -2.75 10.37 7.55
N LYS A 4 -3.29 10.99 6.50
CA LYS A 4 -3.78 10.28 5.31
C LYS A 4 -2.66 10.03 4.32
N PHE A 5 -2.08 8.84 4.32
CA PHE A 5 -1.13 8.40 3.31
C PHE A 5 -1.88 8.03 2.03
N THR A 6 -1.29 8.32 0.88
CA THR A 6 -1.89 7.96 -0.42
C THR A 6 -1.07 6.87 -1.06
N SER A 7 -1.68 5.70 -1.25
CA SER A 7 -1.09 4.57 -1.97
C SER A 7 -1.74 4.50 -3.35
N HIS A 8 -0.97 4.85 -4.38
CA HIS A 8 -1.45 4.82 -5.76
C HIS A 8 -0.84 3.65 -6.54
N VAL A 9 -1.66 2.75 -7.03
CA VAL A 9 -1.22 1.62 -7.85
C VAL A 9 -1.16 2.04 -9.30
N GLU A 10 0.03 1.95 -9.89
CA GLU A 10 0.29 2.21 -11.30
C GLU A 10 0.96 1.03 -11.98
N GLN A 11 1.04 1.09 -13.30
CA GLN A 11 1.73 0.12 -14.13
C GLN A 11 2.90 0.80 -14.83
N ASP A 12 4.05 0.14 -14.79
CA ASP A 12 5.28 0.54 -15.47
C ASP A 12 5.21 0.17 -16.97
N GLU A 13 6.08 0.76 -17.78
CA GLU A 13 6.19 0.50 -19.22
C GLU A 13 6.45 -0.97 -19.55
N LYS A 14 6.95 -1.74 -18.58
CA LYS A 14 7.19 -3.19 -18.67
C LYS A 14 5.97 -4.05 -18.32
N GLU A 15 4.78 -3.46 -18.24
CA GLU A 15 3.55 -4.12 -17.79
C GLU A 15 3.65 -4.72 -16.37
N ASN A 16 4.50 -4.18 -15.50
CA ASN A 16 4.57 -4.58 -14.09
C ASN A 16 3.89 -3.51 -13.25
N TRP A 17 3.05 -3.90 -12.29
CA TRP A 17 2.46 -2.93 -11.38
C TRP A 17 3.42 -2.53 -10.26
N TYR A 18 3.24 -1.33 -9.72
CA TYR A 18 3.95 -0.82 -8.56
C TYR A 18 3.00 0.05 -7.74
N ILE A 19 3.31 0.20 -6.45
CA ILE A 19 2.57 1.04 -5.50
C ILE A 19 3.42 2.29 -5.24
N GLN A 20 2.85 3.46 -5.51
CA GLN A 20 3.44 4.73 -5.17
C GLN A 20 2.84 5.22 -3.85
N LEU A 21 3.59 5.04 -2.76
CA LEU A 21 3.23 5.53 -1.44
C LEU A 21 3.65 6.99 -1.32
N THR A 22 2.71 7.87 -1.03
CA THR A 22 2.94 9.31 -0.87
C THR A 22 2.54 9.75 0.53
N ASP A 23 3.51 10.35 1.23
CA ASP A 23 3.30 11.07 2.48
C ASP A 23 3.01 12.55 2.17
N PRO A 24 1.77 13.04 2.39
CA PRO A 24 1.44 14.43 2.15
C PRO A 24 2.08 15.40 3.15
N ILE A 25 2.49 14.92 4.33
CA ILE A 25 3.06 15.77 5.39
C ILE A 25 4.58 15.82 5.26
N GLY A 26 5.21 14.66 5.07
CA GLY A 26 6.65 14.55 4.91
C GLY A 26 7.16 14.99 3.54
N HIS A 27 6.27 15.25 2.56
CA HIS A 27 6.61 15.42 1.14
C HIS A 27 7.50 14.28 0.61
N LYS A 28 7.33 13.07 1.16
CA LYS A 28 8.07 11.87 0.77
C LYS A 28 7.20 11.04 -0.16
N SER A 29 7.79 10.50 -1.21
CA SER A 29 7.15 9.50 -2.05
C SER A 29 8.08 8.31 -2.23
N ALA A 30 7.55 7.10 -2.12
CA ALA A 30 8.27 5.87 -2.33
C ALA A 30 7.55 5.03 -3.39
N THR A 31 8.32 4.51 -4.34
CA THR A 31 7.83 3.56 -5.34
C THR A 31 8.18 2.15 -4.87
N CYS A 32 7.17 1.37 -4.53
CA CYS A 32 7.27 0.01 -4.02
C CYS A 32 6.84 -0.97 -5.11
N LYS A 33 7.70 -1.91 -5.47
CA LYS A 33 7.39 -2.92 -6.51
C LYS A 33 6.82 -4.21 -5.94
N SER A 34 6.78 -4.32 -4.62
CA SER A 34 6.23 -5.45 -3.88
C SER A 34 5.50 -4.99 -2.63
N LEU A 35 4.66 -5.87 -2.08
CA LEU A 35 3.99 -5.63 -0.80
C LEU A 35 4.99 -5.57 0.37
N ASP A 36 6.08 -6.33 0.32
CA ASP A 36 7.14 -6.29 1.34
C ASP A 36 7.82 -4.92 1.40
N GLU A 37 8.22 -4.38 0.24
CA GLU A 37 8.80 -3.03 0.15
C GLU A 37 7.82 -1.98 0.64
N TYR A 38 6.54 -2.16 0.31
CA TYR A 38 5.46 -1.29 0.75
C TYR A 38 5.31 -1.31 2.27
N LYS A 39 5.27 -2.49 2.90
CA LYS A 39 5.14 -2.64 4.36
C LYS A 39 6.30 -1.97 5.09
N ILE A 40 7.53 -2.22 4.64
CA ILE A 40 8.73 -1.58 5.22
C ILE A 40 8.67 -0.06 5.09
N LYS A 41 8.34 0.46 3.90
CA LYS A 41 8.25 1.92 3.68
C LYS A 41 7.12 2.56 4.48
N LEU A 42 5.98 1.89 4.57
CA LEU A 42 4.84 2.35 5.34
C LEU A 42 5.17 2.39 6.84
N GLU A 43 5.85 1.38 7.38
CA GLU A 43 6.34 1.39 8.77
C GLU A 43 7.38 2.50 9.00
N GLU A 44 8.35 2.67 8.10
CA GLU A 44 9.31 3.77 8.18
C GLU A 44 8.62 5.13 8.21
N PHE A 45 7.62 5.33 7.35
CA PHE A 45 6.92 6.62 7.26
C PHE A 45 5.95 6.81 8.42
N SER A 46 5.26 5.77 8.85
CA SER A 46 4.29 5.82 9.95
C SER A 46 4.94 5.93 11.33
N SER A 47 6.16 5.42 11.49
CA SER A 47 6.96 5.56 12.71
C SER A 47 7.18 7.05 13.08
N ASP A 48 7.39 7.91 12.08
CA ASP A 48 7.50 9.37 12.26
C ASP A 48 6.22 9.97 12.88
N TYR A 49 5.07 9.32 12.75
CA TYR A 49 3.75 9.77 13.21
C TYR A 49 3.16 8.91 14.33
N GLY A 50 3.95 8.02 14.94
CA GLY A 50 3.47 7.16 16.03
C GLY A 50 2.43 6.13 15.60
N PHE A 51 2.46 5.70 14.34
CA PHE A 51 1.57 4.70 13.74
C PHE A 51 0.08 5.09 13.65
N ASP A 52 -0.31 6.34 13.99
CA ASP A 52 -1.67 6.87 13.80
C ASP A 52 -1.84 7.39 12.36
N ILE A 53 -1.86 6.46 11.40
CA ILE A 53 -1.97 6.74 9.97
C ILE A 53 -3.18 6.06 9.33
N GLU A 54 -3.72 6.69 8.30
CA GLU A 54 -4.80 6.17 7.47
C GLU A 54 -4.27 6.04 6.04
N VAL A 55 -4.33 4.84 5.47
CA VAL A 55 -3.88 4.62 4.09
C VAL A 55 -5.06 4.66 3.14
N VAL A 56 -5.02 5.60 2.19
CA VAL A 56 -6.00 5.72 1.11
C VAL A 56 -5.44 5.03 -0.13
N TRP A 57 -6.10 3.95 -0.54
CA TRP A 57 -5.74 3.21 -1.75
C TRP A 57 -6.44 3.79 -2.97
N SER A 58 -5.67 3.96 -4.04
CA SER A 58 -6.15 4.38 -5.36
C SER A 58 -5.43 3.58 -6.43
N LYS A 59 -6.06 3.39 -7.58
CA LYS A 59 -5.49 2.63 -8.69
C LYS A 59 -5.66 3.37 -10.00
N SER A 60 -4.68 3.23 -10.89
CA SER A 60 -4.75 3.75 -12.24
C SER A 60 -5.77 2.97 -13.08
N LYS A 61 -6.41 3.67 -14.02
CA LYS A 61 -7.41 3.07 -14.93
C LYS A 61 -6.76 2.35 -16.11
N ASP A 62 -5.49 2.61 -16.35
CA ASP A 62 -4.71 2.06 -17.46
C ASP A 62 -4.04 0.72 -17.11
N LEU A 63 -4.40 0.13 -15.97
CA LEU A 63 -3.91 -1.18 -15.57
C LEU A 63 -4.41 -2.26 -16.55
N SER A 64 -3.47 -3.05 -17.07
CA SER A 64 -3.78 -4.23 -17.86
C SER A 64 -4.57 -5.26 -17.05
N LEU A 65 -5.46 -6.02 -17.70
CA LEU A 65 -6.33 -7.00 -17.06
C LEU A 65 -5.54 -7.98 -16.18
N LYS A 66 -4.38 -8.43 -16.69
CA LYS A 66 -3.46 -9.33 -15.98
C LYS A 66 -2.95 -8.73 -14.68
N ASN A 67 -2.62 -7.43 -14.69
CA ASN A 67 -2.15 -6.74 -13.49
C ASN A 67 -3.29 -6.48 -12.52
N ILE A 68 -4.51 -6.25 -13.00
CA ILE A 68 -5.69 -6.11 -12.14
C ILE A 68 -5.97 -7.43 -11.41
N GLU A 69 -5.88 -8.58 -12.09
CA GLU A 69 -6.03 -9.89 -11.46
C GLU A 69 -4.95 -10.14 -10.41
N ASP A 70 -3.67 -9.96 -10.75
CA ASP A 70 -2.55 -10.14 -9.81
C ASP A 70 -2.66 -9.21 -8.60
N LEU A 71 -3.05 -7.94 -8.83
CA LEU A 71 -3.23 -6.97 -7.76
C LEU A 71 -4.42 -7.32 -6.86
N ASN A 72 -5.54 -7.76 -7.42
CA ASN A 72 -6.70 -8.20 -6.63
C ASN A 72 -6.34 -9.41 -5.76
N GLU A 73 -5.60 -10.37 -6.30
CA GLU A 73 -5.15 -11.54 -5.56
C GLU A 73 -4.23 -11.14 -4.41
N LYS A 74 -3.26 -10.24 -4.66
CA LYS A 74 -2.37 -9.74 -3.61
C LYS A 74 -3.08 -8.84 -2.58
N MET A 75 -4.03 -8.02 -3.00
CA MET A 75 -4.86 -7.22 -2.09
C MET A 75 -5.73 -8.11 -1.19
N ALA A 76 -6.28 -9.20 -1.73
CA ALA A 76 -7.05 -10.17 -0.96
C ALA A 76 -6.17 -10.85 0.10
N LEU A 77 -4.96 -11.30 -0.27
CA LEU A 77 -3.98 -11.85 0.67
C LEU A 77 -3.58 -10.86 1.76
N LEU A 78 -3.29 -9.61 1.37
CA LEU A 78 -2.93 -8.56 2.33
C LEU A 78 -4.07 -8.29 3.32
N GLN A 79 -5.31 -8.24 2.82
CA GLN A 79 -6.48 -8.02 3.68
C GLN A 79 -6.71 -9.19 4.64
N GLU A 80 -6.55 -10.43 4.18
CA GLU A 80 -6.63 -11.62 5.02
C GLU A 80 -5.54 -11.64 6.11
N GLU A 81 -4.30 -11.26 5.78
CA GLU A 81 -3.22 -11.10 6.76
C GLU A 81 -3.57 -10.06 7.83
N TYR A 82 -4.02 -8.87 7.43
CA TYR A 82 -4.42 -7.82 8.38
C TYR A 82 -5.61 -8.25 9.26
N GLU A 83 -6.62 -8.89 8.68
CA GLU A 83 -7.77 -9.40 9.44
C GLU A 83 -7.34 -10.47 10.45
N THR A 84 -6.42 -11.36 10.06
CA THR A 84 -5.86 -12.39 10.94
C THR A 84 -5.04 -11.77 12.07
N GLU A 85 -4.15 -10.83 11.76
CA GLU A 85 -3.28 -10.15 12.73
C GLU A 85 -4.11 -9.33 13.74
N ILE A 86 -5.17 -8.65 13.28
CA ILE A 86 -6.13 -7.94 14.15
C ILE A 86 -6.95 -8.93 15.01
N ALA A 87 -7.33 -10.10 14.45
CA ALA A 87 -8.04 -11.13 15.20
C ALA A 87 -7.16 -11.77 16.29
N GLU A 88 -5.86 -11.95 16.03
CA GLU A 88 -4.89 -12.45 17.02
C GLU A 88 -4.56 -11.42 18.11
N LEU A 89 -4.46 -10.13 17.78
CA LEU A 89 -4.24 -9.06 18.75
C LEU A 89 -5.43 -8.82 19.69
N ASN A 90 -6.65 -9.14 19.25
CA ASN A 90 -7.87 -9.02 20.06
C ASN A 90 -8.22 -10.31 20.84
N ARG A 91 -7.34 -11.31 20.85
CA ARG A 91 -7.54 -12.59 21.54
C ARG A 91 -6.93 -12.61 22.94
#